data_AF-A0A4Q9HEV1-F1
#
_entry.id   AF-A0A4Q9HEV1-F1
#
_cell.length_a   1.000
_cell.length_b   1.000
_cell.length_c   1.000
_cell.angle_alpha   90.00
_cell.angle_beta   90.00
_cell.angle_gamma   90.00
#
_symmetry.space_group_name_H-M   'P 1'
#
loop_
_entity.id
_entity.type
_entity.pdbx_description
1 polymer ?
#
loop_
_entity_poly.entity_id
_entity_poly.type
_entity_poly.pdbx_seq_one_letter_code
_entity_poly.pdbx_strand_id
1 'polypeptide(L)'
;MVNGKGVAKCKVVVTDGNDYKFRLVLKDKGQSNLSISNPESFLSPKAIERRHKQNIPIDASDLPISPEYLKAIQQVGGTIVAKSKWLNTVSVNCTDEFLIDKYKALPFVKDVILVWEGKRKEISTAPKYIDVPQIGANHTPDVPLDYGTAFNNININNGQALHNKGFRGEGIDIAVIDAGFINFKTNPAFKNVNVKGAKSFVYENDNPYSKDNHGIWVTSCMATNLPGTYVGTAPEANYWLLRTEDEATEYPIEEDYWVNAVEYADSVGVNIINSSLYYTAGYYFPYTKYKFEDMDGKTALATRGANIAASKGILIVNCAGNESSWVGTPADSPHALAIGAIYSNLAISAFTSWGITVDGRMKPDVVALGGSASVINESGNSETRSGTSYASPIMCGLAACLWQAYPKLTNAELIQVIRQSADRAAKPEVPYGYGIANMQKAMDLSKAITASR
;
A
#
# COMPACT_ATOMS: atom_id res chain seq x y z
N MET A 1 -37.42 -36.63 26.12
CA MET A 1 -37.40 -38.05 26.52
C MET A 1 -38.22 -38.83 25.52
N VAL A 2 -37.60 -39.74 24.76
CA VAL A 2 -38.30 -40.76 23.96
C VAL A 2 -37.75 -42.09 24.46
N ASN A 3 -38.60 -43.01 24.93
CA ASN A 3 -38.23 -44.32 25.51
C ASN A 3 -37.32 -44.30 26.76
N GLY A 4 -37.53 -43.38 27.71
CA GLY A 4 -36.84 -43.42 29.02
C GLY A 4 -35.33 -43.12 29.01
N LYS A 5 -34.75 -42.78 27.86
CA LYS A 5 -33.40 -42.21 27.74
C LYS A 5 -33.50 -40.72 27.42
N GLY A 6 -32.95 -39.88 28.30
CA GLY A 6 -32.78 -38.45 28.06
C GLY A 6 -31.61 -38.23 27.11
N VAL A 7 -31.88 -37.80 25.87
CA VAL A 7 -30.84 -37.33 24.96
C VAL A 7 -30.71 -35.82 25.15
N ALA A 8 -29.65 -35.38 25.81
CA ALA A 8 -29.24 -33.98 25.83
C ALA A 8 -28.24 -33.76 24.68
N LYS A 9 -28.60 -32.92 23.71
CA LYS A 9 -27.63 -32.40 22.76
C LYS A 9 -26.92 -31.23 23.43
N CYS A 10 -25.77 -31.49 24.04
CA CYS A 10 -24.90 -30.42 24.53
C CYS A 10 -24.08 -29.89 23.35
N LYS A 11 -24.11 -28.57 23.12
CA LYS A 11 -23.21 -27.93 22.16
C LYS A 11 -21.84 -27.84 22.83
N VAL A 12 -20.98 -28.83 22.59
CA VAL A 12 -19.58 -28.77 23.00
C VAL A 12 -18.90 -27.80 22.04
N VAL A 13 -18.43 -26.67 22.56
CA VAL A 13 -17.51 -25.78 21.84
C VAL A 13 -16.13 -26.10 22.40
N VAL A 14 -15.29 -26.75 21.59
CA VAL A 14 -13.88 -26.92 21.92
C VAL A 14 -13.21 -25.62 21.50
N THR A 15 -12.96 -24.73 22.45
CA THR A 15 -12.12 -23.56 22.23
C THR A 15 -10.75 -23.87 22.79
N ASP A 16 -9.73 -23.86 21.95
CA ASP A 16 -8.39 -23.69 22.47
C ASP A 16 -8.21 -22.21 22.90
N GLY A 17 -7.04 -21.88 23.47
CA GLY A 17 -6.74 -20.51 23.88
C GLY A 17 -6.47 -19.56 22.71
N ASN A 18 -6.77 -19.96 21.46
CA ASN A 18 -6.40 -19.25 20.25
C ASN A 18 -7.61 -18.58 19.59
N ASP A 19 -7.29 -17.58 18.77
CA ASP A 19 -8.20 -17.04 17.78
C ASP A 19 -7.69 -17.44 16.39
N TYR A 20 -8.61 -17.50 15.44
CA TYR A 20 -8.35 -17.88 14.05
C TYR A 20 -8.93 -16.81 13.14
N LYS A 21 -8.25 -16.52 12.02
CA LYS A 21 -8.82 -15.74 10.92
C LYS A 21 -8.91 -16.61 9.68
N PHE A 22 -10.11 -16.69 9.12
CA PHE A 22 -10.39 -17.40 7.88
C PHE A 22 -10.71 -16.41 6.77
N ARG A 23 -10.04 -16.53 5.63
CA ARG A 23 -10.38 -15.84 4.37
C ARG A 23 -11.37 -16.70 3.59
N LEU A 24 -12.60 -16.24 3.49
CA LEU A 24 -13.63 -16.84 2.66
C LEU A 24 -13.47 -16.27 1.24
N VAL A 25 -13.21 -17.15 0.27
CA VAL A 25 -13.25 -16.81 -1.16
C VAL A 25 -14.67 -17.02 -1.64
N LEU A 26 -15.31 -15.97 -2.13
CA LEU A 26 -16.69 -16.01 -2.61
C LEU A 26 -16.73 -16.35 -4.11
N LYS A 27 -17.82 -16.98 -4.55
CA LYS A 27 -18.06 -17.27 -5.97
C LYS A 27 -18.33 -15.97 -6.77
N ASP A 28 -19.00 -15.02 -6.14
CA ASP A 28 -19.34 -13.70 -6.64
C ASP A 28 -19.63 -12.75 -5.45
N LYS A 29 -20.07 -11.51 -5.73
CA LYS A 29 -20.34 -10.49 -4.70
C LYS A 29 -21.79 -10.47 -4.21
N GLY A 30 -22.66 -11.31 -4.74
CA GLY A 30 -24.09 -11.21 -4.58
C GLY A 30 -24.65 -9.92 -5.20
N GLN A 31 -25.88 -9.57 -4.83
CA GLN A 31 -26.50 -8.32 -5.25
C GLN A 31 -26.10 -7.19 -4.32
N SER A 32 -25.60 -6.09 -4.90
CA SER A 32 -25.35 -4.86 -4.17
C SER A 32 -26.65 -4.07 -4.01
N ASN A 33 -26.80 -3.38 -2.89
CA ASN A 33 -27.83 -2.37 -2.69
C ASN A 33 -27.44 -1.00 -3.29
N LEU A 34 -26.22 -0.87 -3.83
CA LEU A 34 -25.72 0.33 -4.49
C LEU A 34 -25.72 0.14 -6.02
N SER A 35 -25.72 1.26 -6.75
CA SER A 35 -25.76 1.26 -8.22
C SER A 35 -24.61 2.07 -8.81
N ILE A 36 -23.99 1.55 -9.88
CA ILE A 36 -22.96 2.26 -10.65
C ILE A 36 -23.48 3.55 -11.30
N SER A 37 -24.81 3.70 -11.44
CA SER A 37 -25.44 4.94 -11.90
C SER A 37 -25.42 6.05 -10.84
N ASN A 38 -25.11 5.73 -9.58
CA ASN A 38 -24.97 6.68 -8.47
C ASN A 38 -23.63 6.47 -7.74
N PRO A 39 -22.50 6.73 -8.41
CA PRO A 39 -21.18 6.40 -7.88
C PRO A 39 -20.79 7.16 -6.61
N GLU A 40 -21.36 8.35 -6.38
CA GLU A 40 -21.09 9.16 -5.18
C GLU A 40 -21.50 8.48 -3.87
N SER A 41 -22.34 7.43 -3.95
CA SER A 41 -22.71 6.63 -2.76
C SER A 41 -21.58 5.71 -2.25
N PHE A 42 -20.53 5.46 -3.04
CA PHE A 42 -19.42 4.59 -2.67
C PHE A 42 -18.04 5.06 -3.14
N LEU A 43 -17.95 6.15 -3.89
CA LEU A 43 -16.70 6.80 -4.31
C LEU A 43 -16.75 8.30 -3.97
N SER A 44 -15.63 8.86 -3.54
CA SER A 44 -15.50 10.29 -3.35
C SER A 44 -15.54 11.04 -4.69
N PRO A 45 -15.86 12.34 -4.70
CA PRO A 45 -15.76 13.16 -5.92
C PRO A 45 -14.37 13.11 -6.56
N LYS A 46 -13.30 13.05 -5.74
CA LYS A 46 -11.92 12.96 -6.24
C LYS A 46 -11.62 11.60 -6.89
N ALA A 47 -12.19 10.51 -6.38
CA ALA A 47 -12.08 9.20 -7.02
C ALA A 47 -12.75 9.21 -8.40
N ILE A 48 -13.96 9.76 -8.48
CA ILE A 48 -14.71 9.90 -9.74
C ILE A 48 -13.93 10.79 -10.74
N GLU A 49 -13.39 11.92 -10.29
CA GLU A 49 -12.56 12.82 -11.10
C GLU A 49 -11.30 12.12 -11.65
N ARG A 50 -10.59 11.33 -10.82
CA ARG A 50 -9.42 10.53 -11.25
C ARG A 50 -9.81 9.58 -12.38
N ARG A 51 -10.95 8.88 -12.25
CA ARG A 51 -11.46 7.95 -13.26
C ARG A 51 -11.76 8.68 -14.58
N HIS A 52 -12.46 9.83 -14.51
CA HIS A 52 -12.74 10.63 -15.71
C HIS A 52 -11.49 11.16 -16.41
N LYS A 53 -10.50 11.68 -15.66
CA LYS A 53 -9.24 12.19 -16.23
C LYS A 53 -8.48 11.14 -17.04
N GLN A 54 -8.60 9.86 -16.68
CA GLN A 54 -7.94 8.75 -17.35
C GLN A 54 -8.88 7.94 -18.26
N ASN A 55 -10.12 8.41 -18.48
CA ASN A 55 -11.15 7.70 -19.25
C ASN A 55 -11.41 6.26 -18.78
N ILE A 56 -11.43 6.06 -17.45
CA ILE A 56 -11.67 4.76 -16.81
C ILE A 56 -13.13 4.69 -16.38
N PRO A 57 -13.89 3.65 -16.77
CA PRO A 57 -15.28 3.52 -16.35
C PRO A 57 -15.40 3.18 -14.85
N ILE A 58 -16.54 3.53 -14.28
CA ILE A 58 -17.02 2.97 -13.00
C ILE A 58 -17.87 1.76 -13.36
N ASP A 59 -17.57 0.61 -12.76
CA ASP A 59 -18.16 -0.67 -13.16
C ASP A 59 -18.55 -1.54 -11.95
N ALA A 60 -19.06 -2.74 -12.22
CA ALA A 60 -19.55 -3.65 -11.19
C ALA A 60 -18.47 -4.09 -10.18
N SER A 61 -17.18 -4.00 -10.51
CA SER A 61 -16.09 -4.25 -9.56
C SER A 61 -16.04 -3.20 -8.44
N ASP A 62 -16.55 -1.99 -8.66
CA ASP A 62 -16.56 -0.92 -7.66
C ASP A 62 -17.67 -1.09 -6.61
N LEU A 63 -18.69 -1.92 -6.89
CA LEU A 63 -19.79 -2.20 -5.98
C LEU A 63 -19.36 -3.08 -4.79
N PRO A 64 -19.88 -2.84 -3.57
CA PRO A 64 -19.54 -3.64 -2.38
C PRO A 64 -20.12 -5.06 -2.46
N ILE A 65 -19.58 -5.94 -1.62
CA ILE A 65 -20.15 -7.27 -1.35
C ILE A 65 -21.56 -7.12 -0.74
N SER A 66 -22.47 -7.99 -1.16
CA SER A 66 -23.87 -8.07 -0.72
C SER A 66 -24.00 -8.02 0.80
N PRO A 67 -24.83 -7.10 1.35
CA PRO A 67 -25.16 -7.08 2.77
C PRO A 67 -25.73 -8.41 3.28
N GLU A 68 -26.48 -9.13 2.44
CA GLU A 68 -27.05 -10.44 2.75
C GLU A 68 -25.97 -11.51 2.92
N TYR A 69 -24.95 -11.50 2.06
CA TYR A 69 -23.80 -12.41 2.19
C TYR A 69 -23.02 -12.12 3.48
N LEU A 70 -22.75 -10.84 3.76
CA LEU A 70 -22.06 -10.44 5.00
C LEU A 70 -22.87 -10.85 6.24
N LYS A 71 -24.19 -10.65 6.23
CA LYS A 71 -25.08 -11.07 7.31
C LYS A 71 -25.08 -12.59 7.51
N ALA A 72 -25.14 -13.36 6.42
CA ALA A 72 -25.11 -14.83 6.48
C ALA A 72 -23.77 -15.36 7.02
N ILE A 73 -22.64 -14.74 6.65
CA ILE A 73 -21.32 -15.05 7.22
C ILE A 73 -21.31 -14.76 8.72
N GLN A 74 -21.77 -13.59 9.15
CA GLN A 74 -21.84 -13.23 10.58
C GLN A 74 -22.76 -14.14 11.40
N GLN A 75 -23.83 -14.67 10.78
CA GLN A 75 -24.74 -15.63 11.44
C GLN A 75 -24.10 -16.99 11.71
N VAL A 76 -23.08 -17.39 10.94
CA VAL A 76 -22.28 -18.58 11.24
C VAL A 76 -21.48 -18.39 12.53
N GLY A 77 -20.91 -17.20 12.71
CA GLY A 77 -20.14 -16.79 13.89
C GLY A 77 -19.00 -15.85 13.53
N GLY A 78 -18.26 -15.40 14.54
CA GLY A 78 -17.08 -14.55 14.37
C GLY A 78 -17.37 -13.10 13.99
N THR A 79 -16.29 -12.36 13.74
CA THR A 79 -16.29 -10.94 13.40
C THR A 79 -15.61 -10.74 12.05
N ILE A 80 -16.28 -10.07 11.11
CA ILE A 80 -15.64 -9.70 9.84
C ILE A 80 -14.55 -8.67 10.09
N VAL A 81 -13.33 -8.97 9.66
CA VAL A 81 -12.13 -8.15 9.90
C VAL A 81 -11.59 -7.49 8.64
N ALA A 82 -11.80 -8.08 7.47
CA ALA A 82 -11.42 -7.51 6.18
C ALA A 82 -12.40 -7.93 5.09
N LYS A 83 -12.52 -7.10 4.05
CA LYS A 83 -13.37 -7.38 2.88
C LYS A 83 -12.67 -6.85 1.64
N SER A 84 -12.68 -7.63 0.56
CA SER A 84 -12.26 -7.16 -0.76
C SER A 84 -13.39 -7.32 -1.77
N LYS A 85 -13.92 -6.20 -2.26
CA LYS A 85 -14.90 -6.16 -3.35
C LYS A 85 -14.25 -6.37 -4.72
N TRP A 86 -12.93 -6.30 -4.80
CA TRP A 86 -12.19 -6.57 -6.02
C TRP A 86 -11.85 -8.05 -6.18
N LEU A 87 -11.52 -8.73 -5.06
CA LEU A 87 -11.08 -10.12 -5.06
C LEU A 87 -12.15 -11.11 -4.59
N ASN A 88 -13.35 -10.61 -4.26
CA ASN A 88 -14.47 -11.39 -3.73
C ASN A 88 -14.06 -12.17 -2.48
N THR A 89 -13.41 -11.51 -1.51
CA THR A 89 -12.99 -12.14 -0.26
C THR A 89 -13.58 -11.45 0.97
N VAL A 90 -13.83 -12.24 2.01
CA VAL A 90 -14.22 -11.77 3.34
C VAL A 90 -13.39 -12.53 4.37
N SER A 91 -12.63 -11.81 5.19
CA SER A 91 -11.86 -12.41 6.28
C SER A 91 -12.62 -12.26 7.60
N VAL A 92 -12.67 -13.33 8.38
CA VAL A 92 -13.47 -13.43 9.62
C VAL A 92 -12.58 -13.92 10.75
N ASN A 93 -12.54 -13.18 11.87
CA ASN A 93 -11.93 -13.62 13.12
C ASN A 93 -12.93 -14.43 13.96
N CYS A 94 -12.52 -15.57 14.51
CA CYS A 94 -13.34 -16.39 15.38
C CYS A 94 -12.52 -17.17 16.42
N THR A 95 -13.19 -17.59 17.48
CA THR A 95 -12.59 -18.36 18.59
C THR A 95 -12.78 -19.89 18.44
N ASP A 96 -13.38 -20.34 17.35
CA ASP A 96 -13.78 -21.73 17.11
C ASP A 96 -13.33 -22.14 15.70
N GLU A 97 -12.26 -22.95 15.62
CA GLU A 97 -11.71 -23.44 14.34
C GLU A 97 -12.71 -24.27 13.54
N PHE A 98 -13.67 -24.93 14.20
CA PHE A 98 -14.67 -25.78 13.55
C PHE A 98 -15.77 -24.98 12.83
N LEU A 99 -15.71 -23.65 12.86
CA LEU A 99 -16.55 -22.82 11.99
C LEU A 99 -16.16 -22.94 10.51
N ILE A 100 -14.95 -23.41 10.18
CA ILE A 100 -14.50 -23.58 8.81
C ILE A 100 -15.49 -24.36 7.94
N ASP A 101 -16.03 -25.49 8.43
CA ASP A 101 -16.97 -26.33 7.69
C ASP A 101 -18.33 -25.65 7.49
N LYS A 102 -18.75 -24.84 8.46
CA LYS A 102 -19.99 -24.06 8.37
C LYS A 102 -19.86 -22.92 7.36
N TYR A 103 -18.70 -22.26 7.30
CA TYR A 103 -18.42 -21.28 6.25
C TYR A 103 -18.40 -21.94 4.87
N LYS A 104 -17.75 -23.10 4.72
CA LYS A 104 -17.73 -23.87 3.46
C LYS A 104 -19.12 -24.32 3.00
N ALA A 105 -20.05 -24.54 3.93
CA ALA A 105 -21.42 -24.93 3.63
C ALA A 105 -22.29 -23.77 3.09
N LEU A 106 -21.85 -22.51 3.19
CA LEU A 106 -22.59 -21.38 2.61
C LEU A 106 -22.57 -21.48 1.07
N PRO A 107 -23.73 -21.36 0.39
CA PRO A 107 -23.85 -21.68 -1.04
C PRO A 107 -23.01 -20.77 -1.96
N PHE A 108 -22.69 -19.56 -1.50
CA PHE A 108 -21.91 -18.57 -2.23
C PHE A 108 -20.41 -18.58 -1.88
N VAL A 109 -19.98 -19.40 -0.92
CA VAL A 109 -18.56 -19.57 -0.59
C VAL A 109 -17.95 -20.61 -1.54
N LYS A 110 -16.82 -20.26 -2.17
CA LYS A 110 -16.03 -21.12 -3.04
C LYS A 110 -14.98 -21.89 -2.25
N ASP A 111 -14.28 -21.22 -1.35
CA ASP A 111 -13.19 -21.79 -0.55
C ASP A 111 -13.03 -21.03 0.78
N VAL A 112 -12.37 -21.66 1.75
CA VAL A 112 -12.08 -21.08 3.07
C VAL A 112 -10.65 -21.42 3.46
N ILE A 113 -9.83 -20.39 3.61
CA ILE A 113 -8.38 -20.49 3.84
C ILE A 113 -8.07 -19.96 5.24
N LEU A 114 -7.33 -20.72 6.04
CA LEU A 114 -6.79 -20.20 7.31
C LEU A 114 -5.64 -19.22 6.98
N VAL A 115 -5.79 -17.98 7.42
CA VAL A 115 -4.83 -16.89 7.12
C VAL A 115 -4.19 -16.28 8.36
N TRP A 116 -4.64 -16.69 9.55
CA TRP A 116 -4.04 -16.35 10.83
C TRP A 116 -4.54 -17.28 11.94
N GLU A 117 -3.67 -17.54 12.90
CA GLU A 117 -3.89 -18.33 14.10
C GLU A 117 -2.91 -17.79 15.13
N GLY A 118 -3.39 -17.51 16.33
CA GLY A 118 -2.54 -17.05 17.40
C GLY A 118 -3.25 -17.05 18.73
N LYS A 119 -2.48 -16.90 19.80
CA LYS A 119 -3.04 -16.78 21.14
C LYS A 119 -4.07 -15.65 21.18
N ARG A 120 -5.24 -15.96 21.72
CA ARG A 120 -6.32 -14.99 21.90
C ARG A 120 -5.79 -13.80 22.69
N LYS A 121 -5.80 -12.63 22.05
CA LYS A 121 -5.51 -11.36 22.70
C LYS A 121 -6.83 -10.80 23.25
N GLU A 122 -6.79 -10.16 24.41
CA GLU A 122 -7.96 -9.39 24.85
C GLU A 122 -8.23 -8.29 23.83
N ILE A 123 -9.44 -8.27 23.27
CA ILE A 123 -9.87 -7.19 22.39
C ILE A 123 -9.91 -5.93 23.25
N SER A 124 -9.18 -4.90 22.81
CA SER A 124 -9.19 -3.61 23.47
C SER A 124 -10.64 -3.12 23.66
N THR A 125 -11.00 -2.83 24.91
CA THR A 125 -12.28 -2.18 25.24
C THR A 125 -12.22 -0.66 25.04
N ALA A 126 -11.08 -0.14 24.56
CA ALA A 126 -10.94 1.27 24.25
C ALA A 126 -11.98 1.69 23.20
N PRO A 127 -12.49 2.92 23.27
CA PRO A 127 -13.32 3.48 22.21
C PRO A 127 -12.60 3.36 20.87
N LYS A 128 -13.37 3.10 19.81
CA LYS A 128 -12.83 3.08 18.45
C LYS A 128 -12.10 4.37 18.15
N TYR A 129 -10.92 4.27 17.54
CA TYR A 129 -10.18 5.44 17.10
C TYR A 129 -10.98 6.21 16.05
N ILE A 130 -11.18 7.50 16.31
CA ILE A 130 -11.80 8.44 15.37
C ILE A 130 -10.69 9.38 14.91
N ASP A 131 -10.28 9.27 13.66
CA ASP A 131 -9.26 10.14 13.10
C ASP A 131 -9.78 11.58 12.97
N VAL A 132 -8.88 12.52 13.23
CA VAL A 132 -9.08 13.94 12.99
C VAL A 132 -8.07 14.36 11.93
N PRO A 133 -8.51 14.71 10.70
CA PRO A 133 -7.60 15.15 9.64
C PRO A 133 -6.68 16.28 10.12
N GLN A 134 -5.43 16.25 9.68
CA GLN A 134 -4.45 17.29 9.98
C GLN A 134 -4.39 18.26 8.81
N ILE A 135 -4.84 19.50 9.02
CA ILE A 135 -4.71 20.55 8.03
C ILE A 135 -3.28 21.09 8.07
N GLY A 136 -2.53 20.83 7.02
CA GLY A 136 -1.19 21.37 6.80
C GLY A 136 -1.22 22.54 5.83
N ALA A 137 -0.39 23.56 6.06
CA ALA A 137 -0.21 24.64 5.09
C ALA A 137 0.54 24.17 3.85
N ASN A 138 1.37 23.13 3.99
CA ASN A 138 2.16 22.46 2.95
C ASN A 138 3.08 23.32 2.08
N HIS A 139 2.92 24.64 2.03
CA HIS A 139 3.64 25.53 1.13
C HIS A 139 5.12 25.64 1.48
N THR A 140 6.01 25.44 0.50
CA THR A 140 7.44 25.64 0.71
C THR A 140 7.88 27.04 0.22
N PRO A 141 8.40 27.91 1.11
CA PRO A 141 8.55 29.35 0.83
C PRO A 141 9.68 29.74 -0.14
N ASP A 142 10.72 28.91 -0.32
CA ASP A 142 11.97 29.32 -0.99
C ASP A 142 12.27 28.54 -2.29
N VAL A 143 13.01 29.14 -3.23
CA VAL A 143 13.64 28.47 -4.40
C VAL A 143 15.01 29.15 -4.67
N PRO A 144 16.13 28.40 -4.84
CA PRO A 144 16.27 26.95 -4.69
C PRO A 144 16.08 26.51 -3.24
N LEU A 145 15.55 25.30 -3.06
CA LEU A 145 15.29 24.75 -1.72
C LEU A 145 16.57 24.29 -1.05
N ASP A 146 16.72 24.66 0.23
CA ASP A 146 17.67 24.00 1.12
C ASP A 146 17.03 22.75 1.71
N TYR A 147 17.44 21.59 1.17
CA TYR A 147 16.94 20.28 1.58
C TYR A 147 17.48 19.80 2.93
N GLY A 148 18.49 20.48 3.49
CA GLY A 148 19.20 20.04 4.69
C GLY A 148 19.72 18.61 4.56
N THR A 149 19.49 17.78 5.58
CA THR A 149 20.01 16.39 5.62
C THR A 149 19.42 15.48 4.54
N ALA A 150 18.26 15.85 3.97
CA ALA A 150 17.60 15.09 2.90
C ALA A 150 18.15 15.37 1.49
N PHE A 151 19.21 16.18 1.33
CA PHE A 151 19.74 16.56 0.01
C PHE A 151 19.96 15.38 -0.94
N ASN A 152 20.58 14.30 -0.47
CA ASN A 152 20.86 13.13 -1.30
C ASN A 152 19.60 12.31 -1.64
N ASN A 153 18.54 12.38 -0.84
CA ASN A 153 17.24 11.78 -1.18
C ASN A 153 16.67 12.41 -2.46
N ILE A 154 16.98 13.69 -2.72
CA ILE A 154 16.50 14.43 -3.89
C ILE A 154 17.49 14.37 -5.06
N ASN A 155 18.77 14.63 -4.78
CA ASN A 155 19.76 14.96 -5.81
C ASN A 155 20.10 13.79 -6.75
N ILE A 156 20.13 12.56 -6.23
CA ILE A 156 20.57 11.38 -6.99
C ILE A 156 19.69 11.12 -8.22
N ASN A 157 18.37 11.32 -8.09
CA ASN A 157 17.42 11.19 -9.20
C ASN A 157 17.13 12.53 -9.91
N ASN A 158 17.94 13.57 -9.64
CA ASN A 158 17.78 14.93 -10.17
C ASN A 158 16.41 15.56 -9.80
N GLY A 159 15.87 15.25 -8.62
CA GLY A 159 14.56 15.73 -8.17
C GLY A 159 14.44 17.26 -8.06
N GLN A 160 15.57 17.94 -7.84
CA GLN A 160 15.64 19.41 -7.81
C GLN A 160 15.14 20.04 -9.11
N ALA A 161 15.22 19.34 -10.24
CA ALA A 161 14.70 19.83 -11.52
C ALA A 161 13.18 20.09 -11.49
N LEU A 162 12.43 19.25 -10.76
CA LEU A 162 10.99 19.42 -10.53
C LEU A 162 10.73 20.54 -9.52
N HIS A 163 11.40 20.48 -8.36
CA HIS A 163 11.21 21.44 -7.28
C HIS A 163 11.56 22.88 -7.68
N ASN A 164 12.62 23.09 -8.49
CA ASN A 164 13.01 24.41 -8.99
C ASN A 164 11.98 25.00 -9.98
N LYS A 165 11.07 24.18 -10.50
CA LYS A 165 9.93 24.61 -11.32
C LYS A 165 8.62 24.74 -10.53
N GLY A 166 8.67 24.58 -9.20
CA GLY A 166 7.52 24.64 -8.31
C GLY A 166 6.70 23.35 -8.24
N PHE A 167 7.16 22.25 -8.84
CA PHE A 167 6.46 20.96 -8.75
C PHE A 167 6.94 20.18 -7.53
N ARG A 168 6.14 20.15 -6.47
CA ARG A 168 6.47 19.60 -5.14
C ARG A 168 5.37 18.70 -4.57
N GLY A 169 4.48 18.21 -5.43
CA GLY A 169 3.40 17.27 -5.11
C GLY A 169 2.04 17.91 -4.84
N GLU A 170 1.90 19.23 -4.97
CA GLU A 170 0.63 19.94 -4.73
C GLU A 170 -0.53 19.30 -5.52
N GLY A 171 -1.66 19.12 -4.84
CA GLY A 171 -2.88 18.54 -5.44
C GLY A 171 -2.87 17.02 -5.62
N ILE A 172 -1.71 16.36 -5.46
CA ILE A 172 -1.59 14.90 -5.50
C ILE A 172 -1.91 14.32 -4.13
N ASP A 173 -2.80 13.32 -4.09
CA ASP A 173 -3.08 12.55 -2.89
C ASP A 173 -2.26 11.26 -2.91
N ILE A 174 -1.43 11.07 -1.89
CA ILE A 174 -0.56 9.90 -1.70
C ILE A 174 -1.07 9.09 -0.52
N ALA A 175 -1.36 7.81 -0.71
CA ALA A 175 -1.56 6.88 0.39
C ALA A 175 -0.22 6.22 0.76
N VAL A 176 0.11 6.26 2.05
CA VAL A 176 1.24 5.53 2.62
C VAL A 176 0.67 4.30 3.31
N ILE A 177 0.93 3.13 2.76
CA ILE A 177 0.52 1.84 3.33
C ILE A 177 1.72 1.23 4.05
N ASP A 178 1.62 1.12 5.39
CA ASP A 178 2.76 0.82 6.26
C ASP A 178 2.35 0.09 7.55
N ALA A 179 3.32 -0.22 8.42
CA ALA A 179 3.14 -0.91 9.69
C ALA A 179 2.59 -0.02 10.81
N GLY A 180 2.79 1.29 10.73
CA GLY A 180 2.28 2.24 11.72
C GLY A 180 2.95 3.60 11.66
N PHE A 181 2.32 4.58 12.32
CA PHE A 181 2.69 6.00 12.26
C PHE A 181 2.83 6.57 13.67
N ILE A 182 3.55 5.87 14.55
CA ILE A 182 3.64 6.25 15.97
C ILE A 182 4.10 7.70 16.15
N ASN A 183 3.41 8.45 17.01
CA ASN A 183 3.70 9.86 17.31
C ASN A 183 3.62 10.84 16.11
N PHE A 184 3.08 10.47 14.95
CA PHE A 184 3.00 11.37 13.79
C PHE A 184 2.37 12.73 14.15
N LYS A 185 1.22 12.71 14.84
CA LYS A 185 0.46 13.92 15.20
C LYS A 185 1.19 14.83 16.20
N THR A 186 2.05 14.27 17.04
CA THR A 186 2.79 15.02 18.08
C THR A 186 4.20 15.38 17.63
N ASN A 187 4.67 14.83 16.52
CA ASN A 187 6.00 15.06 16.00
C ASN A 187 6.08 16.43 15.29
N PRO A 188 6.96 17.35 15.75
CA PRO A 188 7.03 18.71 15.23
C PRO A 188 7.43 18.77 13.75
N ALA A 189 8.16 17.76 13.24
CA ALA A 189 8.58 17.73 11.84
C ALA A 189 7.42 17.51 10.85
N PHE A 190 6.31 16.93 11.33
CA PHE A 190 5.13 16.67 10.52
C PHE A 190 4.02 17.70 10.72
N LYS A 191 4.20 18.71 11.58
CA LYS A 191 3.16 19.70 11.92
C LYS A 191 2.56 20.40 10.70
N ASN A 192 3.36 20.63 9.67
CA ASN A 192 2.94 21.33 8.46
C ASN A 192 2.39 20.41 7.37
N VAL A 193 2.42 19.08 7.57
CA VAL A 193 1.97 18.09 6.59
C VAL A 193 0.45 18.03 6.55
N ASN A 194 -0.13 18.04 5.35
CA ASN A 194 -1.56 17.86 5.16
C ASN A 194 -1.94 16.38 5.13
N VAL A 195 -2.56 15.89 6.20
CA VAL A 195 -3.08 14.52 6.30
C VAL A 195 -4.60 14.54 6.19
N LYS A 196 -5.12 14.06 5.06
CA LYS A 196 -6.55 14.02 4.76
C LYS A 196 -7.32 12.96 5.53
N GLY A 197 -6.62 11.91 5.95
CA GLY A 197 -7.17 10.90 6.84
C GLY A 197 -6.13 9.85 7.19
N ALA A 198 -6.37 9.15 8.29
CA ALA A 198 -5.62 7.97 8.68
C ALA A 198 -6.53 6.86 9.17
N LYS A 199 -6.12 5.62 8.94
CA LYS A 199 -6.92 4.45 9.31
C LYS A 199 -6.04 3.23 9.51
N SER A 200 -6.27 2.48 10.58
CA SER A 200 -5.75 1.12 10.72
C SER A 200 -6.75 0.11 10.18
N PHE A 201 -6.24 -0.85 9.42
CA PHE A 201 -6.99 -2.01 8.93
C PHE A 201 -6.75 -3.26 9.78
N VAL A 202 -5.79 -3.18 10.73
CA VAL A 202 -5.51 -4.24 11.69
C VAL A 202 -6.65 -4.33 12.70
N TYR A 203 -7.29 -5.51 12.78
CA TYR A 203 -8.50 -5.71 13.59
C TYR A 203 -8.29 -5.46 15.08
N GLU A 204 -7.15 -5.89 15.60
CA GLU A 204 -6.81 -5.83 17.02
C GLU A 204 -6.62 -4.40 17.51
N ASN A 205 -6.31 -3.46 16.62
CA ASN A 205 -6.01 -2.09 16.97
C ASN A 205 -6.30 -1.14 15.80
N ASP A 206 -7.34 -0.34 15.97
CA ASP A 206 -7.84 0.59 14.96
C ASP A 206 -7.12 1.95 14.94
N ASN A 207 -6.17 2.20 15.85
CA ASN A 207 -5.39 3.44 15.90
C ASN A 207 -4.10 3.33 15.04
N PRO A 208 -4.02 4.04 13.89
CA PRO A 208 -2.86 4.00 13.01
C PRO A 208 -1.61 4.67 13.61
N TYR A 209 -1.76 5.50 14.65
CA TYR A 209 -0.69 6.26 15.29
C TYR A 209 -0.19 5.64 16.60
N SER A 210 -0.66 4.45 16.94
CA SER A 210 -0.38 3.84 18.27
C SER A 210 0.89 2.99 18.29
N LYS A 211 1.30 2.49 17.14
CA LYS A 211 2.25 1.39 16.96
C LYS A 211 3.20 1.71 15.81
N ASP A 212 4.38 1.09 15.89
CA ASP A 212 5.46 1.08 14.89
C ASP A 212 5.96 2.46 14.37
N ASN A 213 7.27 2.61 14.19
CA ASN A 213 7.90 3.83 13.68
C ASN A 213 8.30 3.77 12.19
N HIS A 214 8.14 2.61 11.54
CA HIS A 214 8.51 2.45 10.14
C HIS A 214 7.78 3.42 9.21
N GLY A 215 6.47 3.59 9.38
CA GLY A 215 5.68 4.53 8.59
C GLY A 215 6.02 6.00 8.85
N ILE A 216 6.59 6.34 10.01
CA ILE A 216 7.15 7.69 10.27
C ILE A 216 8.37 7.95 9.39
N TRP A 217 9.32 7.01 9.40
CA TRP A 217 10.51 7.11 8.55
C TRP A 217 10.14 7.18 7.07
N VAL A 218 9.24 6.31 6.62
CA VAL A 218 8.76 6.26 5.23
C VAL A 218 8.05 7.55 4.83
N THR A 219 7.13 8.04 5.65
CA THR A 219 6.39 9.28 5.35
C THR A 219 7.34 10.48 5.32
N SER A 220 8.37 10.49 6.17
CA SER A 220 9.37 11.58 6.20
C SER A 220 10.12 11.75 4.88
N CYS A 221 10.36 10.66 4.13
CA CYS A 221 11.03 10.73 2.83
C CYS A 221 10.27 11.58 1.79
N MET A 222 8.97 11.78 1.98
CA MET A 222 8.11 12.55 1.08
C MET A 222 7.60 13.85 1.71
N ALA A 223 7.08 13.78 2.94
CA ALA A 223 6.15 14.78 3.45
C ALA A 223 6.78 15.94 4.24
N THR A 224 7.91 15.71 4.91
CA THR A 224 8.51 16.72 5.79
C THR A 224 8.88 17.98 5.02
N ASN A 225 8.55 19.16 5.57
CA ASN A 225 8.79 20.45 4.94
C ASN A 225 9.40 21.44 5.94
N LEU A 226 10.70 21.28 6.20
CA LEU A 226 11.50 22.13 7.07
C LEU A 226 12.74 22.64 6.31
N PRO A 227 12.62 23.69 5.47
CA PRO A 227 13.75 24.27 4.76
C PRO A 227 14.95 24.55 5.67
N GLY A 228 16.16 24.21 5.22
CA GLY A 228 17.41 24.31 6.00
C GLY A 228 17.65 23.16 6.99
N THR A 229 16.66 22.29 7.21
CA THR A 229 16.78 21.14 8.12
C THR A 229 16.52 19.83 7.39
N TYR A 230 15.32 19.65 6.83
CA TYR A 230 14.90 18.46 6.13
C TYR A 230 13.69 18.77 5.24
N VAL A 231 13.82 18.54 3.94
CA VAL A 231 12.68 18.63 3.00
C VAL A 231 12.56 17.34 2.20
N GLY A 232 11.39 16.72 2.25
CA GLY A 232 11.07 15.48 1.53
C GLY A 232 10.89 15.68 0.02
N THR A 233 10.61 14.59 -0.68
CA THR A 233 10.46 14.56 -2.14
C THR A 233 9.11 15.07 -2.66
N ALA A 234 8.09 15.20 -1.82
CA ALA A 234 6.77 15.75 -2.19
C ALA A 234 6.15 16.52 -1.01
N PRO A 235 6.80 17.59 -0.52
CA PRO A 235 6.42 18.26 0.73
C PRO A 235 5.06 18.95 0.65
N GLU A 236 4.55 19.21 -0.55
CA GLU A 236 3.28 19.92 -0.77
C GLU A 236 2.10 18.97 -1.08
N ALA A 237 2.34 17.65 -1.13
CA ALA A 237 1.31 16.63 -1.36
C ALA A 237 0.38 16.41 -0.17
N ASN A 238 -0.78 15.81 -0.44
CA ASN A 238 -1.72 15.38 0.59
C ASN A 238 -1.50 13.91 0.93
N TYR A 239 -1.57 13.56 2.22
CA TYR A 239 -1.26 12.22 2.69
C TYR A 239 -2.47 11.50 3.28
N TRP A 240 -2.55 10.20 3.01
CA TRP A 240 -3.45 9.25 3.66
C TRP A 240 -2.60 8.18 4.34
N LEU A 241 -2.72 8.02 5.67
CA LEU A 241 -1.85 7.13 6.44
C LEU A 241 -2.60 5.85 6.78
N LEU A 242 -2.27 4.75 6.13
CA LEU A 242 -3.03 3.50 6.17
C LEU A 242 -2.18 2.39 6.79
N ARG A 243 -2.57 1.89 7.96
CA ARG A 243 -1.83 0.84 8.67
C ARG A 243 -2.38 -0.55 8.32
N THR A 244 -1.50 -1.49 7.96
CA THR A 244 -1.89 -2.87 7.56
C THR A 244 -1.16 -4.00 8.31
N GLU A 245 -0.02 -3.74 8.97
CA GLU A 245 0.80 -4.77 9.62
C GLU A 245 0.67 -4.83 11.15
N ASP A 246 0.86 -6.02 11.73
CA ASP A 246 0.94 -6.24 13.18
C ASP A 246 2.37 -6.62 13.64
N GLU A 247 3.18 -5.58 13.90
CA GLU A 247 4.37 -5.41 14.78
C GLU A 247 5.46 -6.49 14.96
N ALA A 248 5.34 -7.75 14.54
CA ALA A 248 6.43 -8.72 14.74
C ALA A 248 6.45 -9.95 13.82
N THR A 249 5.41 -10.22 13.04
CA THR A 249 5.29 -11.49 12.32
C THR A 249 4.47 -11.34 11.04
N GLU A 250 5.02 -11.80 9.92
CA GLU A 250 4.29 -11.84 8.66
C GLU A 250 3.23 -12.94 8.67
N TYR A 251 1.96 -12.56 8.44
CA TYR A 251 0.85 -13.49 8.30
C TYR A 251 0.04 -13.20 7.03
N PRO A 252 -0.54 -14.22 6.37
CA PRO A 252 -1.35 -14.01 5.17
C PRO A 252 -2.52 -13.03 5.33
N ILE A 253 -3.05 -12.83 6.54
CA ILE A 253 -4.09 -11.82 6.82
C ILE A 253 -3.65 -10.39 6.48
N GLU A 254 -2.35 -10.07 6.55
CA GLU A 254 -1.84 -8.73 6.25
C GLU A 254 -2.07 -8.36 4.78
N GLU A 255 -2.03 -9.34 3.86
CA GLU A 255 -2.42 -9.10 2.47
C GLU A 255 -3.91 -8.75 2.33
N ASP A 256 -4.80 -9.32 3.15
CA ASP A 256 -6.22 -8.93 3.14
C ASP A 256 -6.39 -7.48 3.61
N TYR A 257 -5.66 -7.08 4.66
CA TYR A 257 -5.65 -5.71 5.14
C TYR A 257 -5.05 -4.76 4.11
N TRP A 258 -3.98 -5.18 3.43
CA TRP A 258 -3.35 -4.43 2.35
C TRP A 258 -4.32 -4.18 1.21
N VAL A 259 -4.97 -5.24 0.67
CA VAL A 259 -5.97 -5.07 -0.40
C VAL A 259 -7.13 -4.21 0.08
N ASN A 260 -7.59 -4.37 1.32
CA ASN A 260 -8.66 -3.54 1.86
C ASN A 260 -8.25 -2.06 1.97
N ALA A 261 -6.99 -1.77 2.33
CA ALA A 261 -6.43 -0.42 2.38
C ALA A 261 -6.32 0.20 0.98
N VAL A 262 -5.93 -0.58 -0.03
CA VAL A 262 -5.88 -0.13 -1.42
C VAL A 262 -7.27 0.18 -1.98
N GLU A 263 -8.28 -0.66 -1.69
CA GLU A 263 -9.68 -0.37 -2.05
C GLU A 263 -10.20 0.90 -1.37
N TYR A 264 -9.79 1.14 -0.12
CA TYR A 264 -10.12 2.38 0.58
C TYR A 264 -9.43 3.58 -0.07
N ALA A 265 -8.14 3.48 -0.40
CA ALA A 265 -7.38 4.51 -1.12
C ALA A 265 -8.05 4.87 -2.47
N ASP A 266 -8.52 3.86 -3.22
CA ASP A 266 -9.31 4.06 -4.43
C ASP A 266 -10.58 4.88 -4.15
N SER A 267 -11.34 4.50 -3.12
CA SER A 267 -12.61 5.12 -2.76
C SER A 267 -12.49 6.57 -2.32
N VAL A 268 -11.39 6.95 -1.65
CA VAL A 268 -11.18 8.33 -1.19
C VAL A 268 -10.55 9.23 -2.24
N GLY A 269 -10.04 8.68 -3.34
CA GLY A 269 -9.54 9.45 -4.48
C GLY A 269 -8.03 9.62 -4.53
N VAL A 270 -7.27 8.71 -3.91
CA VAL A 270 -5.79 8.71 -3.95
C VAL A 270 -5.28 8.61 -5.39
N ASN A 271 -4.22 9.34 -5.71
CA ASN A 271 -3.54 9.30 -7.01
C ASN A 271 -2.43 8.24 -7.01
N ILE A 272 -1.62 8.21 -5.94
CA ILE A 272 -0.45 7.35 -5.83
C ILE A 272 -0.48 6.61 -4.50
N ILE A 273 -0.12 5.32 -4.51
CA ILE A 273 0.12 4.53 -3.32
C ILE A 273 1.63 4.30 -3.22
N ASN A 274 2.22 4.70 -2.10
CA ASN A 274 3.49 4.15 -1.65
C ASN A 274 3.21 2.98 -0.71
N SER A 275 3.74 1.80 -1.02
CA SER A 275 3.78 0.71 -0.07
C SER A 275 5.23 0.28 0.14
N SER A 276 5.69 0.49 1.37
CA SER A 276 7.03 0.09 1.81
C SER A 276 6.99 -1.28 2.49
N LEU A 277 6.06 -2.13 2.03
CA LEU A 277 5.78 -3.47 2.48
C LEU A 277 5.82 -4.40 1.27
N TYR A 278 6.19 -5.65 1.51
CA TYR A 278 6.21 -6.70 0.50
C TYR A 278 6.08 -8.05 1.20
N TYR A 279 5.56 -9.03 0.48
CA TYR A 279 5.38 -10.38 1.00
C TYR A 279 6.07 -11.41 0.10
N THR A 280 6.80 -12.34 0.72
CA THR A 280 7.57 -13.38 0.04
C THR A 280 7.42 -14.72 0.78
N ALA A 281 8.51 -15.39 1.14
CA ALA A 281 8.52 -16.68 1.82
C ALA A 281 8.51 -16.57 3.36
N GLY A 282 8.30 -15.37 3.91
CA GLY A 282 8.45 -15.06 5.34
C GLY A 282 7.36 -15.59 6.26
N TYR A 283 6.22 -16.07 5.73
CA TYR A 283 5.10 -16.50 6.57
C TYR A 283 5.46 -17.62 7.55
N TYR A 284 5.02 -17.46 8.79
CA TYR A 284 5.20 -18.47 9.84
C TYR A 284 4.38 -19.74 9.54
N PHE A 285 4.87 -20.91 9.98
CA PHE A 285 4.09 -22.15 9.90
C PHE A 285 2.78 -22.00 10.71
N PRO A 286 1.61 -22.51 10.26
CA PRO A 286 1.37 -23.52 9.22
C PRO A 286 1.07 -23.00 7.80
N TYR A 287 1.34 -21.72 7.50
CA TYR A 287 0.93 -21.13 6.23
C TYR A 287 1.80 -21.52 5.05
N THR A 288 1.18 -21.59 3.86
CA THR A 288 1.93 -21.80 2.61
C THR A 288 2.70 -20.54 2.29
N LYS A 289 4.02 -20.66 2.27
CA LYS A 289 4.95 -19.60 1.86
C LYS A 289 4.86 -19.39 0.35
N TYR A 290 4.99 -18.14 -0.11
CA TYR A 290 5.17 -17.90 -1.54
C TYR A 290 6.46 -18.55 -2.02
N LYS A 291 6.41 -19.09 -3.23
CA LYS A 291 7.55 -19.54 -3.99
C LYS A 291 7.85 -18.52 -5.08
N PHE A 292 9.03 -18.64 -5.68
CA PHE A 292 9.39 -17.78 -6.81
C PHE A 292 8.37 -17.89 -7.95
N GLU A 293 7.82 -19.09 -8.20
CA GLU A 293 6.82 -19.34 -9.25
C GLU A 293 5.52 -18.56 -9.05
N ASP A 294 5.23 -18.10 -7.82
CA ASP A 294 4.05 -17.29 -7.51
C ASP A 294 4.27 -15.81 -7.86
N MET A 295 5.51 -15.38 -8.12
CA MET A 295 5.87 -14.00 -8.53
C MET A 295 5.71 -13.82 -10.05
N ASP A 296 4.53 -14.16 -10.54
CA ASP A 296 4.14 -14.14 -11.95
C ASP A 296 3.30 -12.91 -12.33
N GLY A 297 3.14 -11.96 -11.41
CA GLY A 297 2.35 -10.75 -11.63
C GLY A 297 0.84 -10.96 -11.57
N LYS A 298 0.33 -12.14 -11.19
CA LYS A 298 -1.12 -12.44 -11.16
C LYS A 298 -1.58 -13.41 -10.05
N THR A 299 -0.68 -14.16 -9.43
CA THR A 299 -1.03 -15.22 -8.46
C THR A 299 -1.28 -14.67 -7.06
N ALA A 300 -0.32 -13.92 -6.50
CA ALA A 300 -0.39 -13.43 -5.13
C ALA A 300 -1.55 -12.44 -4.88
N LEU A 301 -2.07 -12.41 -3.65
CA LEU A 301 -3.28 -11.65 -3.31
C LEU A 301 -3.05 -10.14 -3.47
N ALA A 302 -1.96 -9.62 -2.88
CA ALA A 302 -1.64 -8.20 -2.99
C ALA A 302 -1.35 -7.78 -4.45
N THR A 303 -0.66 -8.61 -5.25
CA THR A 303 -0.46 -8.38 -6.69
C THR A 303 -1.76 -8.23 -7.46
N ARG A 304 -2.74 -9.10 -7.19
CA ARG A 304 -4.08 -9.02 -7.81
C ARG A 304 -4.79 -7.71 -7.42
N GLY A 305 -4.69 -7.30 -6.15
CA GLY A 305 -5.20 -6.01 -5.68
C GLY A 305 -4.52 -4.82 -6.37
N ALA A 306 -3.18 -4.86 -6.50
CA ALA A 306 -2.39 -3.83 -7.18
C ALA A 306 -2.75 -3.70 -8.66
N ASN A 307 -2.95 -4.82 -9.37
CA ASN A 307 -3.38 -4.83 -10.77
C ASN A 307 -4.74 -4.14 -10.94
N ILE A 308 -5.69 -4.42 -10.05
CA ILE A 308 -7.00 -3.77 -10.09
C ILE A 308 -6.86 -2.28 -9.76
N ALA A 309 -6.12 -1.90 -8.72
CA ALA A 309 -5.85 -0.50 -8.40
C ALA A 309 -5.24 0.28 -9.58
N ALA A 310 -4.30 -0.33 -10.30
CA ALA A 310 -3.73 0.27 -11.50
C ALA A 310 -4.77 0.44 -12.61
N SER A 311 -5.65 -0.55 -12.83
CA SER A 311 -6.77 -0.42 -13.77
C SER A 311 -7.76 0.67 -13.37
N LYS A 312 -7.76 1.09 -12.09
CA LYS A 312 -8.54 2.19 -11.54
C LYS A 312 -7.80 3.54 -11.57
N GLY A 313 -6.66 3.60 -12.25
CA GLY A 313 -5.90 4.83 -12.53
C GLY A 313 -4.97 5.25 -11.39
N ILE A 314 -4.68 4.36 -10.44
CA ILE A 314 -3.78 4.63 -9.32
C ILE A 314 -2.38 4.20 -9.71
N LEU A 315 -1.37 5.01 -9.44
CA LEU A 315 0.03 4.58 -9.53
C LEU A 315 0.41 3.85 -8.24
N ILE A 316 0.95 2.65 -8.34
CA ILE A 316 1.48 1.91 -7.20
C ILE A 316 3.00 1.99 -7.28
N VAL A 317 3.63 2.54 -6.25
CA VAL A 317 5.08 2.56 -6.05
C VAL A 317 5.37 1.65 -4.86
N ASN A 318 6.14 0.58 -5.10
CA ASN A 318 6.39 -0.44 -4.09
C ASN A 318 7.89 -0.69 -3.92
N CYS A 319 8.33 -0.94 -2.69
CA CYS A 319 9.68 -1.42 -2.45
C CYS A 319 9.89 -2.83 -3.05
N ALA A 320 11.10 -3.13 -3.51
CA ALA A 320 11.36 -4.41 -4.18
C ALA A 320 11.51 -5.61 -3.23
N GLY A 321 11.94 -5.37 -1.99
CA GLY A 321 12.31 -6.40 -1.01
C GLY A 321 13.74 -6.23 -0.48
N ASN A 322 14.05 -6.85 0.65
CA ASN A 322 15.33 -6.70 1.38
C ASN A 322 16.06 -8.04 1.61
N GLU A 323 15.73 -9.08 0.86
CA GLU A 323 16.23 -10.46 1.02
C GLU A 323 17.40 -10.80 0.08
N SER A 324 17.85 -9.86 -0.76
CA SER A 324 18.82 -10.14 -1.83
C SER A 324 18.38 -11.30 -2.75
N SER A 325 17.08 -11.49 -2.89
CA SER A 325 16.48 -12.60 -3.64
C SER A 325 15.56 -12.05 -4.74
N TRP A 326 14.40 -12.66 -4.96
CA TRP A 326 13.40 -12.20 -5.93
C TRP A 326 12.49 -11.11 -5.33
N VAL A 327 11.94 -10.29 -6.22
CA VAL A 327 11.00 -9.23 -5.84
C VAL A 327 9.70 -9.81 -5.30
N GLY A 328 9.21 -9.28 -4.18
CA GLY A 328 7.99 -9.75 -3.52
C GLY A 328 6.70 -9.15 -4.10
N THR A 329 5.55 -9.71 -3.69
CA THR A 329 4.24 -9.11 -3.96
C THR A 329 4.03 -7.89 -3.06
N PRO A 330 3.45 -6.78 -3.55
CA PRO A 330 2.86 -6.59 -4.88
C PRO A 330 3.82 -5.96 -5.91
N ALA A 331 5.11 -5.81 -5.59
CA ALA A 331 6.11 -5.21 -6.50
C ALA A 331 6.33 -6.03 -7.78
N ASP A 332 6.04 -7.34 -7.73
CA ASP A 332 6.01 -8.26 -8.88
C ASP A 332 4.91 -7.92 -9.91
N SER A 333 3.93 -7.06 -9.57
CA SER A 333 2.86 -6.62 -10.48
C SER A 333 3.42 -5.97 -11.76
N PRO A 334 2.84 -6.24 -12.95
CA PRO A 334 3.21 -5.56 -14.20
C PRO A 334 2.87 -4.07 -14.18
N HIS A 335 1.98 -3.66 -13.29
CA HIS A 335 1.45 -2.31 -13.20
C HIS A 335 1.95 -1.54 -11.96
N ALA A 336 2.74 -2.17 -11.09
CA ALA A 336 3.45 -1.47 -10.03
C ALA A 336 4.84 -1.00 -10.50
N LEU A 337 5.28 0.15 -9.99
CA LEU A 337 6.65 0.65 -10.10
C LEU A 337 7.45 0.11 -8.92
N ALA A 338 8.25 -0.93 -9.15
CA ALA A 338 9.08 -1.56 -8.13
C ALA A 338 10.40 -0.81 -7.96
N ILE A 339 10.78 -0.49 -6.74
CA ILE A 339 11.94 0.36 -6.44
C ILE A 339 13.01 -0.41 -5.66
N GLY A 340 14.20 -0.51 -6.25
CA GLY A 340 15.40 -1.02 -5.59
C GLY A 340 16.18 0.07 -4.87
N ALA A 341 17.11 -0.32 -4.00
CA ALA A 341 17.90 0.61 -3.20
C ALA A 341 19.35 0.68 -3.68
N ILE A 342 19.88 1.90 -3.75
CA ILE A 342 21.31 2.21 -3.89
C ILE A 342 21.80 3.00 -2.67
N TYR A 343 23.12 3.01 -2.49
CA TYR A 343 23.83 3.97 -1.65
C TYR A 343 24.11 5.27 -2.41
N SER A 344 24.58 6.30 -1.70
CA SER A 344 24.93 7.61 -2.29
C SER A 344 26.10 7.56 -3.28
N ASN A 345 26.93 6.51 -3.24
CA ASN A 345 27.97 6.24 -4.23
C ASN A 345 27.45 5.49 -5.48
N LEU A 346 26.13 5.37 -5.63
CA LEU A 346 25.44 4.70 -6.74
C LEU A 346 25.62 3.16 -6.78
N ALA A 347 26.28 2.58 -5.79
CA ALA A 347 26.36 1.12 -5.64
C ALA A 347 24.99 0.59 -5.18
N ILE A 348 24.56 -0.54 -5.74
CA ILE A 348 23.37 -1.25 -5.27
C ILE A 348 23.54 -1.60 -3.79
N SER A 349 22.48 -1.40 -3.01
CA SER A 349 22.45 -1.89 -1.63
C SER A 349 22.32 -3.41 -1.64
N ALA A 350 23.21 -4.10 -0.91
CA ALA A 350 23.36 -5.55 -0.98
C ALA A 350 22.06 -6.31 -0.65
N PHE A 351 21.20 -5.74 0.19
CA PHE A 351 19.90 -6.32 0.58
C PHE A 351 18.83 -6.23 -0.52
N THR A 352 18.97 -5.38 -1.55
CA THR A 352 17.92 -5.19 -2.55
C THR A 352 17.52 -6.51 -3.19
N SER A 353 16.23 -6.86 -3.13
CA SER A 353 15.67 -7.94 -3.93
C SER A 353 15.50 -7.52 -5.39
N TRP A 354 15.77 -8.43 -6.32
CA TRP A 354 15.81 -8.19 -7.76
C TRP A 354 15.55 -9.47 -8.55
N GLY A 355 15.26 -9.35 -9.83
CA GLY A 355 15.18 -10.50 -10.71
C GLY A 355 14.23 -10.30 -11.87
N ILE A 356 14.36 -11.22 -12.81
CA ILE A 356 13.37 -11.40 -13.85
C ILE A 356 12.21 -12.15 -13.21
N THR A 357 11.02 -11.53 -13.20
CA THR A 357 9.76 -12.18 -12.79
C THR A 357 9.50 -13.42 -13.64
N VAL A 358 8.62 -14.32 -13.17
CA VAL A 358 8.33 -15.60 -13.86
C VAL A 358 7.88 -15.39 -15.31
N ASP A 359 7.20 -14.29 -15.60
CA ASP A 359 6.74 -13.91 -16.94
C ASP A 359 7.70 -13.01 -17.72
N GLY A 360 8.96 -12.89 -17.27
CA GLY A 360 10.05 -12.29 -18.05
C GLY A 360 10.27 -10.78 -17.86
N ARG A 361 9.55 -10.13 -16.94
CA ARG A 361 9.70 -8.68 -16.72
C ARG A 361 10.86 -8.37 -15.78
N MET A 362 11.64 -7.34 -16.12
CA MET A 362 12.71 -6.80 -15.28
C MET A 362 12.14 -6.14 -14.02
N LYS A 363 12.60 -6.58 -12.84
CA LYS A 363 12.32 -5.96 -11.54
C LYS A 363 13.61 -5.91 -10.69
N PRO A 364 13.83 -4.88 -9.84
CA PRO A 364 13.05 -3.65 -9.74
C PRO A 364 13.03 -2.87 -11.07
N ASP A 365 12.10 -1.94 -11.18
CA ASP A 365 11.98 -1.08 -12.36
C ASP A 365 13.09 -0.04 -12.39
N VAL A 366 13.27 0.69 -11.29
CA VAL A 366 14.32 1.70 -11.13
C VAL A 366 14.87 1.63 -9.72
N VAL A 367 15.97 2.35 -9.49
CA VAL A 367 16.57 2.48 -8.15
C VAL A 367 16.52 3.92 -7.66
N ALA A 368 16.45 4.06 -6.34
CA ALA A 368 16.57 5.33 -5.62
C ALA A 368 17.43 5.13 -4.36
N LEU A 369 17.78 6.22 -3.68
CA LEU A 369 18.53 6.14 -2.43
C LEU A 369 17.74 5.35 -1.39
N GLY A 370 18.29 4.22 -0.94
CA GLY A 370 17.68 3.41 0.11
C GLY A 370 18.70 2.86 1.09
N GLY A 371 19.99 2.83 0.74
CA GLY A 371 21.08 2.58 1.67
C GLY A 371 21.53 3.88 2.33
N SER A 372 21.40 3.96 3.65
CA SER A 372 21.67 5.18 4.44
C SER A 372 20.87 6.40 3.95
N ALA A 373 19.62 6.20 3.55
CA ALA A 373 18.69 7.28 3.22
C ALA A 373 18.40 8.11 4.47
N SER A 374 18.30 9.43 4.31
CA SER A 374 17.91 10.31 5.43
C SER A 374 16.42 10.16 5.70
N VAL A 375 16.05 10.12 6.98
CA VAL A 375 14.67 10.05 7.46
C VAL A 375 14.50 10.94 8.71
N ILE A 376 13.26 11.17 9.12
CA ILE A 376 12.91 11.73 10.43
C ILE A 376 12.34 10.63 11.31
N ASN A 377 12.84 10.48 12.54
CA ASN A 377 12.33 9.51 13.51
C ASN A 377 11.12 10.03 14.30
N GLU A 378 10.54 9.18 15.16
CA GLU A 378 9.35 9.49 15.96
C GLU A 378 9.54 10.65 16.96
N SER A 379 10.79 11.02 17.25
CA SER A 379 11.14 12.18 18.10
C SER A 379 11.33 13.48 17.31
N GLY A 380 11.24 13.43 15.98
CA GLY A 380 11.41 14.59 15.10
C GLY A 380 12.86 14.89 14.71
N ASN A 381 13.79 13.97 14.99
CA ASN A 381 15.21 14.12 14.67
C ASN A 381 15.54 13.46 13.34
N SER A 382 16.50 14.04 12.60
CA SER A 382 17.02 13.41 11.38
C SER A 382 18.00 12.30 11.73
N GLU A 383 17.86 11.15 11.06
CA GLU A 383 18.77 10.02 11.13
C GLU A 383 18.90 9.36 9.75
N THR A 384 19.64 8.26 9.67
CA THR A 384 19.72 7.47 8.44
C THR A 384 19.21 6.05 8.66
N ARG A 385 18.55 5.51 7.64
CA ARG A 385 18.06 4.14 7.63
C ARG A 385 18.40 3.45 6.31
N SER A 386 18.39 2.12 6.33
CA SER A 386 18.71 1.30 5.15
C SER A 386 17.58 0.34 4.84
N GLY A 387 17.08 0.35 3.60
CA GLY A 387 16.00 -0.50 3.11
C GLY A 387 15.41 0.01 1.80
N THR A 388 14.90 -0.91 0.98
CA THR A 388 14.10 -0.55 -0.21
C THR A 388 12.82 0.19 0.17
N SER A 389 12.36 0.01 1.42
CA SER A 389 11.30 0.76 2.08
C SER A 389 11.51 2.28 2.12
N TYR A 390 12.75 2.78 1.98
CA TYR A 390 13.04 4.21 1.90
C TYR A 390 13.30 4.68 0.47
N ALA A 391 13.79 3.79 -0.40
CA ALA A 391 13.92 4.08 -1.82
C ALA A 391 12.54 4.27 -2.48
N SER A 392 11.56 3.43 -2.10
CA SER A 392 10.17 3.52 -2.58
C SER A 392 9.53 4.89 -2.37
N PRO A 393 9.43 5.44 -1.14
CA PRO A 393 8.82 6.73 -0.91
C PRO A 393 9.60 7.88 -1.56
N ILE A 394 10.93 7.78 -1.65
CA ILE A 394 11.73 8.78 -2.37
C ILE A 394 11.30 8.84 -3.85
N MET A 395 11.24 7.71 -4.54
CA MET A 395 10.77 7.70 -5.93
C MET A 395 9.28 8.07 -6.03
N CYS A 396 8.45 7.67 -5.07
CA CYS A 396 7.03 8.00 -5.01
C CYS A 396 6.78 9.51 -4.96
N GLY A 397 7.51 10.24 -4.12
CA GLY A 397 7.38 11.70 -4.06
C GLY A 397 7.84 12.39 -5.35
N LEU A 398 8.93 11.91 -5.96
CA LEU A 398 9.36 12.42 -7.28
C LEU A 398 8.33 12.13 -8.37
N ALA A 399 7.72 10.94 -8.37
CA ALA A 399 6.64 10.59 -9.28
C ALA A 399 5.38 11.46 -9.05
N ALA A 400 5.07 11.82 -7.80
CA ALA A 400 4.01 12.78 -7.47
C ALA A 400 4.29 14.16 -8.07
N CYS A 401 5.50 14.67 -7.91
CA CYS A 401 5.92 15.94 -8.49
C CYS A 401 5.87 15.91 -10.03
N LEU A 402 6.29 14.81 -10.65
CA LEU A 402 6.19 14.64 -12.10
C LEU A 402 4.72 14.59 -12.56
N TRP A 403 3.83 13.92 -11.82
CA TRP A 403 2.41 13.85 -12.16
C TRP A 403 1.71 15.19 -11.97
N GLN A 404 2.08 15.98 -10.96
CA GLN A 404 1.65 17.36 -10.79
C GLN A 404 2.02 18.20 -12.03
N ALA A 405 3.25 18.05 -12.55
CA ALA A 405 3.73 18.79 -13.71
C ALA A 405 3.02 18.40 -15.02
N TYR A 406 2.64 17.12 -15.16
CA TYR A 406 2.00 16.57 -16.35
C TYR A 406 0.72 15.79 -15.99
N PRO A 407 -0.35 16.49 -15.55
CA PRO A 407 -1.54 15.85 -14.99
C PRO A 407 -2.37 15.06 -16.01
N LYS A 408 -2.05 15.18 -17.31
CA LYS A 408 -2.69 14.39 -18.37
C LYS A 408 -2.09 12.99 -18.52
N LEU A 409 -0.91 12.71 -17.95
CA LEU A 409 -0.34 11.37 -17.99
C LEU A 409 -1.23 10.38 -17.23
N THR A 410 -1.31 9.17 -17.76
CA THR A 410 -1.83 8.00 -17.04
C THR A 410 -0.77 7.44 -16.11
N ASN A 411 -1.19 6.61 -15.14
CA ASN A 411 -0.26 5.86 -14.29
C ASN A 411 0.74 4.99 -15.09
N ALA A 412 0.29 4.35 -16.17
CA ALA A 412 1.14 3.52 -17.03
C ALA A 412 2.18 4.35 -17.78
N GLU A 413 1.80 5.52 -18.29
CA GLU A 413 2.75 6.43 -18.95
C GLU A 413 3.77 7.01 -17.98
N LEU A 414 3.40 7.26 -16.71
CA LEU A 414 4.37 7.66 -15.69
C LEU A 414 5.42 6.59 -15.45
N ILE A 415 5.01 5.33 -15.31
CA ILE A 415 5.94 4.20 -15.18
C ILE A 415 6.89 4.16 -16.40
N GLN A 416 6.33 4.29 -17.60
CA GLN A 416 7.12 4.26 -18.83
C GLN A 416 8.11 5.41 -18.90
N VAL A 417 7.68 6.64 -18.61
CA VAL A 417 8.55 7.83 -18.62
C VAL A 417 9.66 7.68 -17.60
N ILE A 418 9.35 7.22 -16.37
CA ILE A 418 10.35 7.00 -15.33
C ILE A 418 11.39 5.97 -15.77
N ARG A 419 10.95 4.80 -16.28
CA ARG A 419 11.85 3.77 -16.85
C ARG A 419 12.71 4.32 -18.00
N GLN A 420 12.12 5.03 -18.95
CA GLN A 420 12.83 5.59 -20.11
C GLN A 420 13.79 6.74 -19.76
N SER A 421 13.52 7.45 -18.65
CA SER A 421 14.38 8.51 -18.14
C SER A 421 15.64 7.99 -17.43
N ALA A 422 15.69 6.70 -17.13
CA ALA A 422 16.78 6.11 -16.37
C ALA A 422 18.05 5.87 -17.20
N ASP A 423 19.18 5.76 -16.51
CA ASP A 423 20.52 5.66 -17.11
C ASP A 423 20.80 4.34 -17.84
N ARG A 424 20.06 3.26 -17.53
CA ARG A 424 20.15 1.96 -18.20
C ARG A 424 18.91 1.65 -19.06
N ALA A 425 18.13 2.66 -19.44
CA ALA A 425 16.87 2.46 -20.16
C ALA A 425 17.00 1.63 -21.47
N ALA A 426 18.11 1.79 -22.19
CA ALA A 426 18.37 1.06 -23.44
C ALA A 426 18.81 -0.40 -23.22
N LYS A 427 19.39 -0.70 -22.04
CA LYS A 427 19.86 -2.04 -21.67
C LYS A 427 19.69 -2.24 -20.16
N PRO A 428 18.47 -2.53 -19.69
CA PRO A 428 18.21 -2.79 -18.28
C PRO A 428 19.08 -3.94 -17.76
N GLU A 429 19.54 -3.82 -16.52
CA GLU A 429 20.51 -4.73 -15.92
C GLU A 429 20.16 -5.02 -14.47
N VAL A 430 20.22 -6.29 -14.09
CA VAL A 430 20.09 -6.72 -12.69
C VAL A 430 21.37 -6.37 -11.92
N PRO A 431 21.31 -5.82 -10.70
CA PRO A 431 20.10 -5.58 -9.87
C PRO A 431 19.50 -4.17 -10.00
N TYR A 432 19.94 -3.37 -10.97
CA TYR A 432 19.57 -1.97 -11.12
C TYR A 432 18.25 -1.73 -11.88
N GLY A 433 17.72 -2.73 -12.57
CA GLY A 433 16.58 -2.56 -13.47
C GLY A 433 16.92 -1.63 -14.63
N TYR A 434 16.06 -0.64 -14.88
CA TYR A 434 16.31 0.44 -15.83
C TYR A 434 17.29 1.49 -15.26
N GLY A 435 17.67 1.37 -13.99
CA GLY A 435 18.72 2.16 -13.35
C GLY A 435 18.22 3.41 -12.62
N ILE A 436 19.03 4.45 -12.57
CA ILE A 436 18.72 5.69 -11.83
C ILE A 436 17.92 6.62 -12.75
N ALA A 437 16.64 6.80 -12.44
CA ALA A 437 15.78 7.74 -13.18
C ALA A 437 16.26 9.19 -13.01
N ASN A 438 16.26 9.97 -14.10
CA ASN A 438 16.59 11.40 -14.09
C ASN A 438 15.32 12.23 -14.32
N MET A 439 14.90 12.98 -13.31
CA MET A 439 13.62 13.72 -13.38
C MET A 439 13.59 14.84 -14.42
N GLN A 440 14.73 15.44 -14.79
CA GLN A 440 14.76 16.38 -15.93
C GLN A 440 14.46 15.66 -17.25
N LYS A 441 15.11 14.52 -17.50
CA LYS A 441 14.82 13.70 -18.68
C LYS A 441 13.37 13.19 -18.68
N ALA A 442 12.85 12.82 -17.52
CA ALA A 442 11.46 12.42 -17.36
C ALA A 442 10.50 13.55 -17.76
N MET A 443 10.74 14.79 -17.31
CA MET A 443 9.94 15.94 -17.74
C MET A 443 9.94 16.14 -19.25
N ASP A 444 11.10 16.01 -19.90
CA ASP A 444 11.20 16.23 -21.35
C ASP A 444 10.47 15.14 -22.16
N LEU A 445 10.53 13.88 -21.70
CA LEU A 445 9.71 12.78 -22.25
C LEU A 445 8.21 13.03 -22.05
N SER A 446 7.79 13.47 -20.86
CA SER A 446 6.39 13.80 -20.56
C SER A 446 5.83 14.91 -21.44
N LYS A 447 6.63 15.94 -21.73
CA LYS A 447 6.25 17.00 -22.68
C LYS A 447 5.99 16.43 -24.06
N ALA A 448 6.86 15.53 -24.54
CA ALA A 448 6.70 14.95 -25.87
C ALA A 448 5.41 14.11 -25.98
N ILE A 449 5.11 13.30 -24.97
CA ILE A 449 3.85 12.53 -24.91
C ILE A 449 2.64 13.47 -24.88
N THR A 450 2.65 14.48 -23.99
CA THR A 450 1.50 15.38 -23.82
C THR A 450 1.29 16.33 -25.01
N ALA A 451 2.33 16.68 -25.76
CA ALA A 451 2.23 17.48 -26.99
C ALA A 451 1.66 16.71 -28.19
N SER A 452 1.66 15.38 -28.15
CA SER A 452 1.09 14.52 -29.21
C SER A 452 -0.41 14.24 -29.04
N ARG A 453 -1.06 14.83 -28.04
CA ARG A 453 -2.50 14.73 -27.74
C ARG A 453 -3.18 16.07 -27.96
#